data_AF-A0A9D1I988-F1
#
_entry.id   AF-A0A9D1I988-F1
#
_cell.length_a   1.000
_cell.length_b   1.000
_cell.length_c   1.000
_cell.angle_alpha   90.00
_cell.angle_beta   90.00
_cell.angle_gamma   90.00
#
_symmetry.space_group_name_H-M   'P 1'
#
loop_
_entity.id
_entity.type
_entity.pdbx_description
1 polymer ?
#
loop_
_entity_poly.entity_id
_entity_poly.type
_entity_poly.pdbx_seq_one_letter_code
_entity_poly.pdbx_strand_id
1 'polypeptide(L)'
;MGMILGALIAGAVMGYVNLNRALISLAEARATQRATAEISLALEEVMDHSFTYEDFIHITSDDTGAVRMLNANAVLMNQIASEASEAAQRRINSLEEEGIELPLGAALGASAFAGAGPKIHFRILPVGTVLTSFVTEFESAGINQTRHKIILEATATVRIVVPGGTRTASVCVTALMAESILVGDVPDSYIRVDETGDALNFLP
;
A
#
# COMPACT_ATOMS: atom_id res chain seq x y z
N MET A 1 29.54 27.46 38.55
CA MET A 1 29.07 28.13 37.32
C MET A 1 29.28 27.26 36.07
N GLY A 2 30.51 26.80 35.78
CA GLY A 2 30.82 26.04 34.55
C GLY A 2 30.05 24.72 34.36
N MET A 3 29.85 23.93 35.42
CA MET A 3 29.09 22.66 35.30
C MET A 3 27.60 22.86 35.02
N ILE A 4 26.98 23.90 35.61
CA ILE A 4 25.56 24.21 35.39
C ILE A 4 25.35 24.72 33.97
N LEU A 5 26.26 25.55 33.47
CA LEU A 5 26.23 26.02 32.09
C LEU A 5 26.45 24.87 31.10
N GLY A 6 27.39 23.97 31.39
CA GLY A 6 27.63 22.76 30.58
C GLY A 6 26.42 21.83 30.54
N ALA A 7 25.76 21.61 31.69
CA ALA A 7 24.54 20.79 31.76
C ALA A 7 23.36 21.42 30.99
N LEU A 8 23.20 22.75 31.06
CA LEU A 8 22.20 23.48 30.28
C LEU A 8 22.45 23.38 28.77
N ILE A 9 23.69 23.56 28.33
CA ILE A 9 24.07 23.43 26.92
C ILE A 9 23.84 21.99 26.44
N ALA A 10 24.28 20.98 27.22
CA ALA A 10 24.07 19.58 26.87
C ALA A 10 22.57 19.23 26.78
N GLY A 11 21.75 19.72 27.73
CA GLY A 11 20.30 19.55 27.70
C GLY A 11 19.64 20.23 26.50
N ALA A 12 20.06 21.44 26.15
CA ALA A 12 19.56 22.15 24.97
C ALA A 12 19.93 21.43 23.66
N VAL A 13 21.18 20.95 23.54
CA VAL A 13 21.63 20.17 22.39
C VAL A 13 20.86 18.85 22.28
N MET A 14 20.69 18.13 23.40
CA MET A 14 19.94 16.88 23.42
C MET A 14 18.45 17.08 23.07
N GLY A 15 17.85 18.16 23.59
CA GLY A 15 16.48 18.56 23.25
C GLY A 15 16.33 18.91 21.76
N TYR A 16 17.29 19.64 21.19
CA TYR A 16 17.32 19.96 19.76
C TYR A 16 17.43 18.72 18.88
N VAL A 17 18.32 17.79 19.22
CA VAL A 17 18.51 16.54 18.45
C VAL A 17 17.24 15.67 18.51
N ASN A 18 16.62 15.55 19.69
CA ASN A 18 15.42 14.74 19.86
C ASN A 18 14.22 15.35 19.11
N LEU A 19 14.04 16.67 19.20
CA LEU A 19 12.98 17.39 18.51
C LEU A 19 13.10 17.28 16.99
N ASN A 20 14.32 17.42 16.45
CA ASN A 20 14.57 17.26 15.03
C ASN A 20 14.22 15.85 14.54
N ARG A 21 14.57 14.81 15.31
CA ARG A 21 14.21 13.42 14.97
C ARG A 21 12.68 13.22 14.93
N ALA A 22 11.96 13.72 15.94
CA ALA A 22 10.51 13.62 15.99
C ALA A 22 9.83 14.37 14.83
N LEU A 23 10.33 15.55 14.47
CA LEU A 23 9.85 16.30 13.30
C LEU A 23 10.01 15.51 12.00
N ILE A 24 11.19 14.92 11.79
CA ILE A 24 11.48 14.13 10.59
C ILE A 24 10.53 12.93 10.49
N SER A 25 10.34 12.19 11.58
CA SER A 25 9.42 11.04 11.59
C SER A 25 7.97 11.45 11.33
N LEU A 26 7.54 12.60 11.88
CA LEU A 26 6.19 13.12 11.62
C LEU A 26 6.02 13.59 10.17
N ALA A 27 7.03 14.25 9.60
CA ALA A 27 7.05 14.66 8.20
C ALA A 27 6.97 13.45 7.26
N GLU A 28 7.74 12.40 7.55
CA GLU A 28 7.70 11.14 6.82
C GLU A 28 6.32 10.49 6.90
N ALA A 29 5.75 10.34 8.10
CA ALA A 29 4.41 9.79 8.28
C ALA A 29 3.34 10.59 7.50
N ARG A 30 3.39 11.92 7.56
CA ARG A 30 2.44 12.79 6.87
C ARG A 30 2.62 12.75 5.35
N ALA A 31 3.85 12.61 4.86
CA ALA A 31 4.15 12.45 3.44
C ALA A 31 3.65 11.11 2.91
N THR A 32 3.94 10.02 3.61
CA THR A 32 3.44 8.69 3.29
C THR A 32 1.91 8.68 3.27
N GLN A 33 1.27 9.30 4.26
CA GLN A 33 -0.20 9.42 4.30
C GLN A 33 -0.75 10.16 3.08
N ARG A 34 -0.19 11.33 2.73
CA ARG A 34 -0.63 12.10 1.55
C ARG A 34 -0.39 11.34 0.25
N ALA A 35 0.80 10.75 0.07
CA ALA A 35 1.11 9.95 -1.11
C ALA A 35 0.16 8.74 -1.25
N THR A 36 -0.15 8.05 -0.15
CA THR A 36 -1.12 6.95 -0.13
C THR A 36 -2.50 7.42 -0.59
N ALA A 37 -2.97 8.56 -0.06
CA ALA A 37 -4.27 9.11 -0.42
C ALA A 37 -4.33 9.49 -1.91
N GLU A 38 -3.30 10.14 -2.43
CA GLU A 38 -3.25 10.52 -3.84
C GLU A 38 -3.22 9.30 -4.78
N ILE A 39 -2.48 8.25 -4.44
CA ILE A 39 -2.49 7.01 -5.23
C ILE A 39 -3.85 6.32 -5.15
N SER A 40 -4.48 6.28 -3.98
CA SER A 40 -5.84 5.71 -3.81
C SER A 40 -6.85 6.42 -4.72
N LEU A 41 -6.82 7.75 -4.75
CA LEU A 41 -7.69 8.54 -5.62
C LEU A 41 -7.41 8.29 -7.11
N ALA A 42 -6.17 8.01 -7.51
CA ALA A 42 -5.86 7.61 -8.88
C ALA A 42 -6.41 6.23 -9.23
N LEU A 43 -6.36 5.26 -8.31
CA LEU A 43 -6.95 3.94 -8.55
C LEU A 43 -8.48 4.05 -8.65
N GLU A 44 -9.11 4.85 -7.80
CA GLU A 44 -10.55 5.14 -7.86
C GLU A 44 -10.97 5.75 -9.19
N GLU A 45 -10.17 6.68 -9.75
CA GLU A 45 -10.43 7.31 -11.06
C GLU A 45 -10.52 6.29 -12.20
N VAL A 46 -9.68 5.25 -12.18
CA VAL A 46 -9.69 4.21 -13.21
C VAL A 46 -10.81 3.19 -12.98
N MET A 47 -11.16 2.93 -11.72
CA MET A 47 -12.27 2.04 -11.32
C MET A 47 -13.67 2.61 -11.56
N ASP A 48 -13.82 3.88 -11.95
CA ASP A 48 -15.15 4.47 -12.24
C ASP A 48 -15.84 3.76 -13.43
N HIS A 49 -15.08 3.02 -14.23
CA HIS A 49 -15.62 2.09 -15.21
C HIS A 49 -16.22 0.85 -14.52
N SER A 50 -17.45 0.50 -14.88
CA SER A 50 -18.13 -0.70 -14.37
C SER A 50 -17.51 -1.97 -14.95
N PHE A 51 -16.38 -2.41 -14.39
CA PHE A 51 -15.74 -3.67 -14.78
C PHE A 51 -16.40 -4.88 -14.11
N THR A 52 -16.47 -5.97 -14.85
CA THR A 52 -16.93 -7.29 -14.40
C THR A 52 -15.80 -8.30 -14.46
N TYR A 53 -15.95 -9.44 -13.80
CA TYR A 53 -14.93 -10.48 -13.80
C TYR A 53 -14.67 -11.03 -15.23
N GLU A 54 -15.72 -11.07 -16.05
CA GLU A 54 -15.71 -11.53 -17.43
C GLU A 54 -14.90 -10.63 -18.38
N ASP A 55 -14.71 -9.35 -18.02
CA ASP A 55 -13.84 -8.44 -18.77
C ASP A 55 -12.36 -8.80 -18.62
N PHE A 56 -11.99 -9.28 -17.43
CA PHE A 56 -10.61 -9.66 -17.10
C PHE A 56 -10.31 -11.12 -17.45
N ILE A 57 -11.26 -12.04 -17.27
CA ILE A 57 -11.04 -13.48 -17.42
C ILE A 57 -12.07 -14.08 -18.36
N HIS A 58 -11.57 -14.65 -19.46
CA HIS A 58 -12.37 -15.49 -20.34
C HIS A 58 -12.27 -16.95 -19.89
N ILE A 59 -13.44 -17.55 -19.63
CA ILE A 59 -13.57 -18.94 -19.20
C ILE A 59 -13.89 -19.79 -20.43
N THR A 60 -13.09 -20.82 -20.67
CA THR A 60 -13.39 -21.85 -21.67
C THR A 60 -13.80 -23.14 -20.95
N SER A 61 -15.03 -23.56 -21.18
CA SER A 61 -15.57 -24.83 -20.68
C SER A 61 -15.57 -25.91 -21.77
N ASP A 62 -15.63 -27.17 -21.35
CA ASP A 62 -15.85 -28.30 -22.26
C ASP A 62 -17.35 -28.56 -22.54
N ASP A 63 -17.64 -29.58 -23.33
CA ASP A 63 -19.01 -29.98 -23.72
C ASP A 63 -19.90 -30.39 -22.53
N THR A 64 -19.30 -30.66 -21.36
CA THR A 64 -20.01 -30.98 -20.12
C THR A 64 -20.25 -29.76 -19.23
N GLY A 65 -19.69 -28.61 -19.59
CA GLY A 65 -19.76 -27.37 -18.83
C GLY A 65 -18.63 -27.18 -17.81
N ALA A 66 -17.70 -28.12 -17.72
CA ALA A 66 -16.58 -28.05 -16.78
C ALA A 66 -15.50 -27.07 -17.27
N VAL A 67 -14.95 -26.26 -16.36
CA VAL A 67 -13.92 -25.26 -16.68
C VAL A 67 -12.60 -25.94 -17.05
N ARG A 68 -12.09 -25.71 -18.28
CA ARG A 68 -10.78 -26.22 -18.72
C ARG A 68 -9.68 -25.18 -18.69
N MET A 69 -10.02 -23.91 -18.92
CA MET A 69 -9.03 -22.84 -19.03
C MET A 69 -9.61 -21.50 -18.58
N LEU A 70 -8.78 -20.74 -17.87
CA LEU A 70 -8.98 -19.33 -17.61
C LEU A 70 -7.94 -18.56 -18.41
N ASN A 71 -8.38 -17.67 -19.29
CA ASN A 71 -7.52 -16.82 -20.08
C ASN A 71 -7.66 -15.37 -19.62
N ALA A 72 -6.57 -14.80 -19.12
CA ALA A 72 -6.56 -13.41 -18.71
C ALA A 72 -6.47 -12.47 -19.91
N ASN A 73 -7.31 -11.44 -19.95
CA ASN A 73 -7.26 -10.36 -20.91
C ASN A 73 -6.08 -9.43 -20.58
N ALA A 74 -4.87 -9.90 -20.87
CA ALA A 74 -3.63 -9.20 -20.57
C ALA A 74 -3.56 -7.83 -21.26
N VAL A 75 -4.22 -7.65 -22.40
CA VAL A 75 -4.25 -6.35 -23.11
C VAL A 75 -5.04 -5.33 -22.29
N LEU A 76 -6.27 -5.67 -21.88
CA LEU A 76 -7.09 -4.80 -21.04
C LEU A 76 -6.40 -4.51 -19.70
N MET A 77 -5.86 -5.54 -19.05
CA MET A 77 -5.15 -5.37 -17.77
C MET A 77 -3.96 -4.42 -17.90
N ASN A 78 -3.14 -4.53 -18.96
CA ASN A 78 -2.02 -3.60 -19.14
C ASN A 78 -2.48 -2.18 -19.52
N GLN A 79 -3.60 -2.02 -20.23
CA GLN A 79 -4.19 -0.72 -20.51
C GLN A 79 -4.64 -0.02 -19.22
N ILE A 80 -5.42 -0.72 -18.38
CA ILE A 80 -5.87 -0.22 -17.08
C ILE A 80 -4.68 0.11 -16.17
N ALA A 81 -3.66 -0.74 -16.13
CA ALA A 81 -2.43 -0.46 -15.39
C ALA A 81 -1.75 0.81 -15.92
N SER A 82 -1.58 0.95 -17.25
CA SER A 82 -0.95 2.13 -17.82
C SER A 82 -1.72 3.42 -17.49
N GLU A 83 -3.05 3.40 -17.59
CA GLU A 83 -3.91 4.53 -17.21
C GLU A 83 -3.80 4.87 -15.72
N ALA A 84 -3.76 3.85 -14.85
CA ALA A 84 -3.59 4.02 -13.41
C ALA A 84 -2.21 4.59 -13.06
N SER A 85 -1.15 4.14 -13.74
CA SER A 85 0.20 4.70 -13.60
C SER A 85 0.22 6.18 -13.96
N GLU A 86 -0.41 6.57 -15.07
CA GLU A 86 -0.49 7.96 -15.51
C GLU A 86 -1.31 8.83 -14.54
N ALA A 87 -2.46 8.34 -14.08
CA ALA A 87 -3.30 9.02 -13.09
C ALA A 87 -2.57 9.21 -11.76
N ALA A 88 -1.93 8.16 -11.26
CA ALA A 88 -1.17 8.20 -10.02
C ALA A 88 0.05 9.12 -10.13
N GLN A 89 0.74 9.12 -11.28
CA GLN A 89 1.86 10.02 -11.52
C GLN A 89 1.43 11.48 -11.48
N ARG A 90 0.31 11.84 -12.15
CA ARG A 90 -0.23 13.20 -12.12
C ARG A 90 -0.50 13.68 -10.69
N ARG A 91 -1.10 12.83 -9.86
CA ARG A 91 -1.43 13.16 -8.46
C ARG A 91 -0.21 13.20 -7.54
N ILE A 92 0.75 12.29 -7.72
CA ILE A 92 2.00 12.34 -6.96
C ILE A 92 2.81 13.60 -7.31
N ASN A 93 2.77 14.05 -8.56
CA ASN A 93 3.45 15.29 -8.97
C ASN A 93 2.84 16.55 -8.32
N SER A 94 1.53 16.59 -8.02
CA SER A 94 0.94 17.76 -7.34
C SER A 94 1.41 17.90 -5.88
N LEU A 95 1.89 16.82 -5.26
CA LEU A 95 2.47 16.87 -3.91
C LEU A 95 3.79 17.66 -3.84
N GLU A 96 4.50 17.81 -4.96
CA GLU A 96 5.71 18.63 -5.04
C GLU A 96 5.40 20.11 -4.82
N GLU A 97 4.27 20.58 -5.32
CA GLU A 97 3.85 21.99 -5.24
C GLU A 97 3.28 22.32 -3.85
N GLU A 98 2.53 21.40 -3.23
CA GLU A 98 1.87 21.66 -1.95
C GLU A 98 2.80 21.53 -0.74
N GLY A 99 3.71 20.55 -0.75
CA GLY A 99 4.54 20.20 0.40
C GLY A 99 3.73 19.87 1.67
N ILE A 100 4.41 19.89 2.82
CA ILE A 100 3.82 19.68 4.14
C ILE A 100 4.29 20.77 5.10
N GLU A 101 3.35 21.37 5.82
CA GLU A 101 3.65 22.24 6.95
C GLU A 101 3.39 21.51 8.27
N LEU A 102 4.40 21.48 9.15
CA LEU A 102 4.22 20.97 10.51
C LEU A 102 4.62 22.04 11.53
N PRO A 103 3.78 22.34 12.53
CA PRO A 103 4.18 23.19 13.64
C PRO A 103 5.27 22.49 14.46
N LEU A 104 6.29 23.24 14.87
CA LEU A 104 7.39 22.73 15.69
C LEU A 104 6.92 22.00 16.95
N GLY A 105 5.83 22.47 17.55
CA GLY A 105 5.27 21.87 18.74
C GLY A 105 4.63 20.49 18.53
N ALA A 106 4.31 20.09 17.29
CA ALA A 106 3.85 18.73 17.00
C ALA A 106 4.90 17.66 17.33
N ALA A 107 6.18 18.01 17.25
CA ALA A 107 7.27 17.11 17.55
C ALA A 107 7.71 17.10 19.02
N LEU A 108 7.17 18.01 19.85
CA LEU A 108 7.44 18.04 21.29
C LEU A 108 6.73 16.89 22.03
N GLY A 109 5.78 16.19 21.39
CA GLY A 109 5.05 15.06 21.97
C GLY A 109 4.03 15.43 23.05
N ALA A 110 4.05 16.67 23.53
CA ALA A 110 3.04 17.22 24.43
C ALA A 110 1.83 17.69 23.63
N SER A 111 0.67 17.02 23.80
CA SER A 111 -0.58 17.34 23.12
C SER A 111 -0.99 18.82 23.26
N ALA A 112 -0.69 19.43 24.41
CA ALA A 112 -0.93 20.85 24.67
C ALA A 112 -0.21 21.80 23.70
N PHE A 113 0.90 21.36 23.08
CA PHE A 113 1.70 22.17 22.16
C PHE A 113 1.66 21.67 20.72
N ALA A 114 0.85 20.64 20.40
CA ALA A 114 0.87 20.00 19.09
C ALA A 114 0.56 20.95 17.91
N GLY A 115 -0.14 22.06 18.16
CA GLY A 115 -0.42 23.11 17.17
C GLY A 115 0.41 24.39 17.33
N ALA A 116 1.34 24.43 18.29
CA ALA A 116 2.04 25.65 18.69
C ALA A 116 3.43 25.77 18.03
N GLY A 117 3.90 27.01 17.91
CA GLY A 117 5.24 27.33 17.41
C GLY A 117 5.32 27.57 15.90
N PRO A 118 6.53 27.88 15.39
CA PRO A 118 6.73 28.16 13.97
C PRO A 118 6.42 26.93 13.11
N LYS A 119 5.78 27.16 11.97
CA LYS A 119 5.57 26.12 10.97
C LYS A 119 6.86 25.87 10.19
N ILE A 120 7.27 24.62 10.11
CA ILE A 120 8.37 24.17 9.27
C ILE A 120 7.77 23.55 8.01
N HIS A 121 8.24 24.01 6.85
CA HIS A 121 7.82 23.51 5.56
C HIS A 121 8.77 22.39 5.09
N PHE A 122 8.18 21.29 4.63
CA PHE A 122 8.84 20.11 4.11
C PHE A 122 8.38 19.88 2.67
N ARG A 123 9.30 19.55 1.77
CA ARG A 123 8.96 19.25 0.38
C ARG A 123 8.88 17.74 0.17
N ILE A 124 7.89 17.31 -0.60
CA ILE A 124 7.76 15.92 -1.07
C ILE A 124 8.18 15.94 -2.54
N LEU A 125 9.17 15.14 -2.91
CA LEU A 125 9.65 15.04 -4.28
C LEU A 125 9.36 13.61 -4.79
N PRO A 126 8.59 13.44 -5.86
CA PRO A 126 8.46 12.15 -6.53
C PRO A 126 9.83 11.62 -6.97
N VAL A 127 10.04 10.31 -6.85
CA VAL A 127 11.27 9.65 -7.30
C VAL A 127 10.91 8.63 -8.37
N GLY A 128 11.25 8.95 -9.62
CA GLY A 128 10.95 8.09 -10.76
C GLY A 128 9.47 8.09 -11.12
N THR A 129 9.02 6.98 -11.70
CA THR A 129 7.64 6.80 -12.16
C THR A 129 6.87 5.94 -11.15
N VAL A 130 5.57 6.22 -11.00
CA VAL A 130 4.64 5.28 -10.32
C VAL A 130 4.52 4.02 -11.17
N LEU A 131 4.74 2.87 -10.55
CA LEU A 131 4.60 1.57 -11.20
C LEU A 131 3.27 0.96 -10.79
N THR A 132 2.49 0.51 -11.75
CA THR A 132 1.27 -0.26 -11.47
C THR A 132 1.27 -1.59 -12.19
N SER A 133 0.78 -2.62 -11.53
CA SER A 133 0.68 -3.96 -12.10
C SER A 133 -0.48 -4.73 -11.52
N PHE A 134 -1.00 -5.66 -12.30
CA PHE A 134 -1.98 -6.62 -11.81
C PHE A 134 -1.33 -7.79 -11.07
N VAL A 135 -1.92 -8.17 -9.95
CA VAL A 135 -1.60 -9.36 -9.16
C VAL A 135 -2.86 -10.23 -9.09
N THR A 136 -2.71 -11.53 -9.35
CA THR A 136 -3.83 -12.49 -9.33
C THR A 136 -3.58 -13.58 -8.32
N GLU A 137 -4.58 -13.89 -7.49
CA GLU A 137 -4.45 -14.84 -6.39
C GLU A 137 -5.57 -15.88 -6.42
N PHE A 138 -5.23 -17.15 -6.20
CA PHE A 138 -6.20 -18.23 -5.99
C PHE A 138 -6.15 -18.68 -4.53
N GLU A 139 -7.29 -18.60 -3.84
CA GLU A 139 -7.46 -19.01 -2.45
C GLU A 139 -8.53 -20.10 -2.32
N SER A 140 -8.32 -21.07 -1.42
CA SER A 140 -9.39 -22.02 -1.08
C SER A 140 -10.49 -21.30 -0.29
N ALA A 141 -11.71 -21.32 -0.80
CA ALA A 141 -12.90 -20.73 -0.18
C ALA A 141 -13.88 -21.78 0.36
N GLY A 142 -13.57 -23.07 0.21
CA GLY A 142 -14.42 -24.17 0.65
C GLY A 142 -13.97 -25.51 0.07
N ILE A 143 -14.76 -26.56 0.31
CA ILE A 143 -14.42 -27.94 -0.08
C ILE A 143 -14.20 -28.06 -1.59
N ASN A 144 -14.93 -27.29 -2.43
CA ASN A 144 -14.77 -27.22 -3.89
C ASN A 144 -14.99 -25.81 -4.42
N GLN A 145 -14.50 -24.84 -3.67
CA GLN A 145 -14.61 -23.44 -4.03
C GLN A 145 -13.24 -22.84 -4.01
N THR A 146 -12.83 -22.31 -5.16
CA THR A 146 -11.59 -21.54 -5.29
C THR A 146 -11.96 -20.12 -5.59
N ARG A 147 -11.56 -19.21 -4.71
CA ARG A 147 -11.71 -17.77 -4.90
C ARG A 147 -10.55 -17.27 -5.73
N HIS A 148 -10.85 -16.60 -6.84
CA HIS A 148 -9.86 -15.95 -7.69
C HIS A 148 -10.01 -14.44 -7.56
N LYS A 149 -8.95 -13.77 -7.10
CA LYS A 149 -8.88 -12.31 -6.94
C LYS A 149 -7.99 -11.70 -8.01
N ILE A 150 -8.42 -10.56 -8.54
CA ILE A 150 -7.67 -9.76 -9.50
C ILE A 150 -7.47 -8.39 -8.86
N ILE A 151 -6.23 -8.08 -8.52
CA ILE A 151 -5.84 -6.91 -7.73
C ILE A 151 -4.97 -6.03 -8.61
N LEU A 152 -5.25 -4.74 -8.64
CA LEU A 152 -4.35 -3.73 -9.20
C LEU A 152 -3.51 -3.15 -8.07
N GLU A 153 -2.19 -3.23 -8.20
CA GLU A 153 -1.23 -2.67 -7.26
C GLU A 153 -0.57 -1.44 -7.87
N ALA A 154 -0.42 -0.37 -7.09
CA ALA A 154 0.30 0.84 -7.45
C ALA A 154 1.38 1.15 -6.41
N THR A 155 2.63 1.19 -6.86
CA THR A 155 3.80 1.50 -6.04
C THR A 155 4.44 2.81 -6.49
N ALA A 156 4.56 3.75 -5.55
CA ALA A 156 5.29 5.01 -5.75
C ALA A 156 6.43 5.14 -4.75
N THR A 157 7.47 5.88 -5.13
CA THR A 157 8.54 6.27 -4.24
C THR A 157 8.59 7.79 -4.14
N VAL A 158 8.61 8.31 -2.91
CA VAL A 158 8.69 9.75 -2.63
C VAL A 158 9.88 10.05 -1.75
N ARG A 159 10.51 11.19 -1.99
CA ARG A 159 11.62 11.73 -1.20
C ARG A 159 11.15 12.94 -0.41
N ILE A 160 11.21 12.85 0.91
CA ILE A 160 10.93 13.96 1.82
C ILE A 160 12.21 14.75 2.06
N VAL A 161 12.18 16.04 1.77
CA VAL A 161 13.27 16.98 2.05
C VAL A 161 13.01 17.62 3.42
N VAL A 162 13.92 17.35 4.36
CA VAL A 162 13.84 17.80 5.76
C VAL A 162 15.06 18.67 6.11
N PRO A 163 14.97 19.56 7.13
CA PRO A 163 16.14 20.24 7.64
C PRO A 163 17.20 19.22 8.13
N GLY A 164 18.37 19.21 7.49
CA GLY A 164 19.46 18.29 7.82
C GLY A 164 19.53 17.00 6.99
N GLY A 165 18.69 16.83 5.97
CA GLY A 165 18.87 15.75 4.99
C GLY A 165 17.64 15.41 4.16
N THR A 166 17.64 14.23 3.58
CA THR A 166 16.50 13.67 2.86
C THR A 166 16.14 12.29 3.43
N ARG A 167 14.87 11.92 3.29
CA ARG A 167 14.35 10.57 3.55
C ARG A 167 13.59 10.09 2.33
N THR A 168 13.60 8.79 2.09
CA THR A 168 12.86 8.18 0.98
C THR A 168 11.87 7.21 1.58
N ALA A 169 10.61 7.31 1.15
CA ALA A 169 9.54 6.39 1.53
C ALA A 169 8.95 5.77 0.26
N SER A 170 8.59 4.50 0.34
CA SER A 170 7.85 3.80 -0.71
C SER A 170 6.44 3.53 -0.21
N VAL A 171 5.46 3.76 -1.08
CA VAL A 171 4.04 3.59 -0.81
C VAL A 171 3.48 2.60 -1.82
N CYS A 172 2.79 1.59 -1.33
CA CYS A 172 2.08 0.62 -2.14
C CYS A 172 0.59 0.66 -1.75
N VAL A 173 -0.27 0.83 -2.75
CA VAL A 173 -1.73 0.85 -2.61
C VAL A 173 -2.31 -0.21 -3.53
N THR A 174 -3.27 -0.97 -3.05
CA THR A 174 -3.94 -2.03 -3.80
C THR A 174 -5.43 -1.75 -3.95
N ALA A 175 -5.99 -2.15 -5.08
CA ALA A 175 -7.41 -2.09 -5.38
C ALA A 175 -7.90 -3.45 -5.90
N LEU A 176 -9.00 -3.97 -5.35
CA LEU A 176 -9.64 -5.20 -5.84
C LEU A 176 -10.47 -4.86 -7.07
N MET A 177 -10.01 -5.31 -8.24
CA MET A 177 -10.64 -4.99 -9.53
C MET A 177 -11.77 -5.96 -9.86
N ALA A 178 -11.58 -7.24 -9.57
CA ALA A 178 -12.60 -8.27 -9.72
C ALA A 178 -12.31 -9.47 -8.83
N GLU A 179 -13.37 -10.17 -8.44
CA GLU A 179 -13.29 -11.42 -7.68
C GLU A 179 -14.37 -12.38 -8.17
N SER A 180 -14.05 -13.67 -8.24
CA SER A 180 -15.04 -14.71 -8.54
C SER A 180 -14.77 -15.97 -7.71
N ILE A 181 -15.84 -16.70 -7.39
CA ILE A 181 -15.78 -18.01 -6.74
C ILE A 181 -16.01 -19.07 -7.81
N LEU A 182 -14.94 -19.81 -8.11
CA LEU A 182 -14.96 -20.94 -9.01
C LEU A 182 -15.47 -22.16 -8.24
N VAL A 183 -16.63 -22.67 -8.63
CA VAL A 183 -17.23 -23.87 -8.04
C VAL A 183 -16.84 -25.08 -8.87
N GLY A 184 -16.17 -26.04 -8.25
CA GLY A 184 -15.85 -27.34 -8.83
C GLY A 184 -16.78 -28.45 -8.33
N ASP A 185 -16.65 -29.63 -8.92
CA ASP A 185 -17.38 -30.83 -8.48
C ASP A 185 -16.97 -31.24 -7.07
N VAL A 186 -17.92 -31.79 -6.31
CA VAL A 186 -17.67 -32.30 -4.96
C VAL A 186 -17.07 -33.70 -5.00
N PRO A 187 -15.88 -33.95 -4.40
CA PRO A 187 -15.31 -35.29 -4.36
C PRO A 187 -16.16 -36.20 -3.48
N ASP A 188 -16.30 -37.45 -3.90
CA ASP A 188 -17.10 -38.48 -3.21
C ASP A 188 -16.57 -38.82 -1.79
N SER A 189 -15.35 -38.41 -1.44
CA SER A 189 -14.75 -38.60 -0.11
C SER A 189 -13.76 -37.48 0.23
N TYR A 190 -13.85 -36.95 1.46
CA TYR A 190 -12.97 -35.90 1.98
C TYR A 190 -12.38 -36.32 3.34
N ILE A 191 -11.06 -36.53 3.40
CA ILE A 191 -10.32 -36.73 4.66
C ILE A 191 -9.39 -35.52 4.82
N ARG A 192 -9.67 -34.68 5.82
CA ARG A 192 -8.78 -33.59 6.24
C ARG A 192 -7.78 -34.18 7.24
N VAL A 193 -6.53 -34.32 6.83
CA VAL A 193 -5.44 -34.70 7.72
C VAL A 193 -4.86 -33.41 8.28
N ASP A 194 -5.24 -33.06 9.51
CA ASP A 194 -4.57 -31.97 10.21
C ASP A 194 -3.15 -32.43 10.57
N GLU A 195 -2.13 -31.68 10.14
CA GLU A 195 -0.72 -31.96 10.42
C GLU A 195 -0.38 -31.70 11.90
N THR A 196 -0.91 -32.51 12.82
CA THR A 196 -0.25 -32.77 14.10
C THR A 196 -0.75 -34.09 14.72
N GLY A 197 0.04 -35.14 14.61
CA GLY A 197 0.15 -36.18 15.65
C GLY A 197 -0.64 -37.48 15.52
N ASP A 198 -1.64 -37.62 14.66
CA ASP A 198 -2.51 -38.82 14.66
C ASP A 198 -2.24 -39.82 13.50
N ALA A 199 -1.17 -39.61 12.74
CA ALA A 199 -0.78 -40.47 11.61
C ALA A 199 -0.14 -41.81 12.02
N LEU A 200 -0.04 -42.14 13.32
CA LEU A 200 0.63 -43.36 13.80
C LEU A 200 -0.31 -44.43 14.37
N ASN A 201 -1.63 -44.25 14.31
CA ASN A 201 -2.57 -45.22 14.90
C ASN A 201 -3.33 -46.09 13.88
N PHE A 202 -2.70 -46.37 12.73
CA PHE A 202 -3.28 -47.23 11.69
C PHE A 202 -2.34 -48.37 11.27
N LEU A 203 -1.90 -49.15 12.25
CA LEU A 203 -1.56 -50.56 12.01
C LEU A 203 -2.42 -51.42 12.95
N PRO A 204 -2.97 -52.55 12.47
CA PRO A 204 -3.87 -53.41 13.24
C PRO A 204 -3.22 -54.05 14.47
#